data_AF-A0A956HM41-F1
#
_entry.id   AF-A0A956HM41-F1
#
_cell.length_a   1.000
_cell.length_b   1.000
_cell.length_c   1.000
_cell.angle_alpha   90.00
_cell.angle_beta   90.00
_cell.angle_gamma   90.00
#
_symmetry.space_group_name_H-M   'P 1'
#
loop_
_entity.id
_entity.type
_entity.pdbx_description
1 polymer ?
#
loop_
_entity_poly.entity_id
_entity_poly.type
_entity_poly.pdbx_seq_one_letter_code
_entity_poly.pdbx_strand_id
1 'polypeptide(L)'
;PSPERAAAYLRHADDEARHAQMFGKRARKLAGEARRPPALGPVRADSERLFERLGERDFLAFVHVGEERARQQFEAYVDYFRASGREREEALFSAILVDERRHGAYTRALLEELAGDPAEVRRALRRVTRWELGRRWLRAGRALAERVYVLATLTVYVLAAPLALLVRVARPISRGWRGVALPGAGAPSRTAALERGGE
;
A
#
# COMPACT_ATOMS: atom_id res chain seq x y z
N PRO A 1 15.59 -6.68 -23.77
CA PRO A 1 14.46 -6.89 -24.68
C PRO A 1 14.69 -6.33 -26.09
N SER A 2 14.17 -7.03 -27.11
CA SER A 2 14.02 -6.47 -28.46
C SER A 2 12.98 -5.32 -28.45
N PRO A 3 12.99 -4.41 -29.44
CA PRO A 3 12.00 -3.33 -29.53
C PRO A 3 10.55 -3.84 -29.55
N GLU A 4 10.30 -4.96 -30.24
CA GLU A 4 8.97 -5.58 -30.35
C GLU A 4 8.46 -6.08 -28.99
N ARG A 5 9.31 -6.76 -28.20
CA ARG A 5 8.95 -7.23 -26.86
C ARG A 5 8.76 -6.06 -25.90
N ALA A 6 9.60 -5.04 -25.97
CA ALA A 6 9.42 -3.82 -25.19
C ALA A 6 8.07 -3.16 -25.48
N ALA A 7 7.68 -3.05 -26.76
CA ALA A 7 6.37 -2.53 -27.14
C ALA A 7 5.21 -3.40 -26.62
N ALA A 8 5.36 -4.73 -26.61
CA ALA A 8 4.37 -5.63 -26.01
C ALA A 8 4.22 -5.40 -24.50
N TYR A 9 5.32 -5.21 -23.77
CA TYR A 9 5.28 -4.92 -22.34
C TYR A 9 4.59 -3.59 -22.04
N LEU A 10 4.85 -2.56 -22.85
CA LEU A 10 4.20 -1.25 -22.70
C LEU A 10 2.70 -1.31 -22.98
N ARG A 11 2.27 -2.05 -24.00
CA ARG A 11 0.84 -2.27 -24.28
C ARG A 11 0.14 -2.97 -23.11
N HIS A 12 0.75 -4.04 -22.59
CA HIS A 12 0.22 -4.72 -21.42
C HIS A 12 0.13 -3.78 -20.21
N ALA A 13 1.17 -2.97 -19.94
CA ALA A 13 1.11 -1.99 -18.85
C ALA A 13 -0.01 -0.94 -19.02
N ASP A 14 -0.32 -0.52 -20.25
CA ASP A 14 -1.44 0.37 -20.54
C ASP A 14 -2.80 -0.32 -20.33
N ASP A 15 -2.92 -1.60 -20.69
CA ASP A 15 -4.10 -2.42 -20.39
C ASP A 15 -4.35 -2.51 -18.89
N GLU A 16 -3.32 -2.81 -18.09
CA GLU A 16 -3.40 -2.84 -16.62
C GLU A 16 -3.86 -1.51 -16.02
N ALA A 17 -3.31 -0.40 -16.55
CA ALA A 17 -3.72 0.94 -16.12
C ALA A 17 -5.20 1.21 -16.44
N ARG A 18 -5.68 0.77 -17.60
CA ARG A 18 -7.09 0.86 -18.00
C ARG A 18 -7.97 0.03 -17.08
N HIS A 19 -7.61 -1.22 -16.75
CA HIS A 19 -8.37 -2.06 -15.82
C HIS A 19 -8.43 -1.44 -14.42
N ALA A 20 -7.31 -0.95 -13.90
CA ALA A 20 -7.27 -0.26 -12.61
C ALA A 20 -8.21 0.96 -12.58
N GLN A 21 -8.28 1.73 -13.66
CA GLN A 21 -9.23 2.84 -13.79
C GLN A 21 -10.69 2.36 -13.83
N MET A 22 -10.98 1.26 -14.53
CA MET A 22 -12.33 0.66 -14.59
C MET A 22 -12.79 0.23 -13.18
N PHE A 23 -11.94 -0.48 -12.43
CA PHE A 23 -12.23 -0.85 -11.05
C PHE A 23 -12.39 0.38 -10.15
N GLY A 24 -11.50 1.36 -10.25
CA GLY A 24 -11.60 2.60 -9.47
C GLY A 24 -12.89 3.37 -9.73
N LYS A 25 -13.34 3.45 -10.99
CA LYS A 25 -14.64 4.03 -11.37
C LYS A 25 -15.80 3.24 -10.74
N ARG A 26 -15.81 1.91 -10.83
CA ARG A 26 -16.91 1.10 -10.26
C ARG A 26 -16.93 1.17 -8.73
N ALA A 27 -15.79 1.11 -8.07
CA ALA A 27 -15.68 1.21 -6.62
C ALA A 27 -16.23 2.53 -6.10
N ARG A 28 -15.91 3.66 -6.75
CA ARG A 28 -16.50 4.98 -6.41
C ARG A 28 -18.02 5.00 -6.56
N LYS A 29 -18.55 4.40 -7.64
CA LYS A 29 -19.99 4.30 -7.86
C LYS A 29 -20.68 3.47 -6.77
N LEU A 30 -20.13 2.32 -6.40
CA LEU A 30 -20.64 1.47 -5.33
C LEU A 30 -20.61 2.19 -3.96
N ALA A 31 -19.55 2.95 -3.67
CA ALA A 31 -19.47 3.76 -2.46
C ALA A 31 -20.58 4.83 -2.41
N GLY A 32 -20.83 5.51 -3.53
CA GLY A 32 -21.94 6.45 -3.67
C GLY A 32 -23.32 5.79 -3.47
N GLU A 33 -23.57 4.65 -4.12
CA GLU A 33 -24.79 3.85 -3.96
C GLU A 33 -25.01 3.43 -2.49
N ALA A 34 -23.93 3.07 -1.78
CA ALA A 34 -23.96 2.69 -0.36
C ALA A 34 -23.94 3.87 0.62
N ARG A 35 -23.88 5.12 0.15
CA ARG A 35 -23.67 6.34 0.96
C ARG A 35 -22.47 6.23 1.91
N ARG A 36 -21.41 5.56 1.46
CA ARG A 36 -20.15 5.41 2.19
C ARG A 36 -19.08 6.31 1.56
N PRO A 37 -18.16 6.86 2.37
CA PRO A 37 -17.01 7.55 1.80
C PRO A 37 -16.20 6.56 0.94
N PRO A 38 -15.70 6.99 -0.23
CA PRO A 38 -14.80 6.15 -1.02
C PRO A 38 -13.54 5.85 -0.21
N ALA A 39 -13.32 4.57 0.11
CA ALA A 39 -12.20 4.11 0.94
C ALA A 39 -10.91 3.83 0.15
N LEU A 40 -10.92 4.05 -1.16
CA LEU A 40 -9.72 3.90 -1.97
C LEU A 40 -8.82 5.12 -1.79
N GLY A 41 -7.71 4.95 -1.07
CA GLY A 41 -6.61 5.91 -1.07
C GLY A 41 -5.99 6.05 -2.47
N PRO A 42 -5.02 6.97 -2.65
CA PRO A 42 -4.31 7.10 -3.92
C PRO A 42 -3.67 5.75 -4.28
N VAL A 43 -3.88 5.30 -5.52
CA VAL A 43 -3.21 4.10 -6.06
C VAL A 43 -1.72 4.38 -6.04
N ARG A 44 -0.97 3.62 -5.23
CA ARG A 44 0.49 3.65 -5.21
C ARG A 44 1.00 2.48 -6.01
N ALA A 45 1.65 2.76 -7.14
CA ALA A 45 2.38 1.74 -7.87
C ALA A 45 3.61 1.32 -7.03
N ASP A 46 3.73 0.03 -6.73
CA ASP A 46 4.96 -0.53 -6.15
C ASP A 46 6.04 -0.54 -7.23
N SER A 47 6.95 0.43 -7.20
CA SER A 47 8.03 0.58 -8.18
C SER A 47 9.22 -0.32 -7.84
N GLU A 48 9.01 -1.64 -7.85
CA GLU A 48 10.02 -2.62 -7.38
C GLU A 48 11.13 -2.95 -8.37
N ARG A 49 11.17 -2.30 -9.54
CA ARG A 49 12.16 -2.55 -10.60
C ARG A 49 12.33 -4.06 -10.88
N LEU A 50 11.19 -4.75 -11.00
CA LEU A 50 11.15 -6.22 -11.10
C LEU A 50 11.84 -6.73 -12.35
N PHE A 51 11.76 -5.99 -13.45
CA PHE A 51 12.42 -6.34 -14.70
C PHE A 51 13.94 -6.41 -14.52
N GLU A 52 14.52 -5.41 -13.87
CA GLU A 52 15.96 -5.32 -13.60
C GLU A 52 16.43 -6.37 -12.58
N ARG A 53 15.60 -6.65 -11.56
CA ARG A 53 15.95 -7.59 -10.49
C ARG A 53 15.87 -9.05 -10.90
N LEU A 54 14.88 -9.40 -11.71
CA LEU A 54 14.63 -10.79 -12.13
C LEU A 54 15.33 -11.11 -13.45
N GLY A 55 15.55 -10.10 -14.29
CA GLY A 55 15.90 -10.31 -15.70
C GLY A 55 14.68 -10.71 -16.53
N GLU A 56 14.76 -10.51 -17.84
CA GLU A 56 13.62 -10.59 -18.77
C GLU A 56 12.87 -11.93 -18.72
N ARG A 57 13.60 -13.05 -18.68
CA ARG A 57 13.00 -14.40 -18.61
C ARG A 57 12.17 -14.60 -17.34
N ASP A 58 12.75 -14.29 -16.19
CA ASP A 58 12.10 -14.54 -14.90
C ASP A 58 11.03 -13.50 -14.61
N PHE A 59 11.20 -12.29 -15.15
CA PHE A 59 10.14 -11.29 -15.22
C PHE A 59 8.93 -11.80 -16.00
N LEU A 60 9.12 -12.38 -17.19
CA LEU A 60 8.02 -12.96 -17.96
C LEU A 60 7.35 -14.15 -17.25
N ALA A 61 8.15 -15.01 -16.62
CA ALA A 61 7.61 -16.08 -15.78
C ALA A 61 6.80 -15.51 -14.60
N PHE A 62 7.24 -14.40 -14.00
CA PHE A 62 6.50 -13.67 -12.97
C PHE A 62 5.18 -13.11 -13.47
N VAL A 63 5.19 -12.39 -14.59
CA VAL A 63 3.96 -11.86 -15.19
C VAL A 63 3.01 -13.01 -15.52
N HIS A 64 3.46 -14.05 -16.22
CA HIS A 64 2.63 -15.21 -16.57
C HIS A 64 1.96 -15.89 -15.37
N VAL A 65 2.68 -16.08 -14.27
CA VAL A 65 2.10 -16.62 -13.01
C VAL A 65 1.06 -15.65 -12.43
N GLY A 66 1.31 -14.34 -12.55
CA GLY A 66 0.36 -13.29 -12.21
C GLY A 66 -0.94 -13.39 -13.02
N GLU A 67 -0.82 -13.41 -14.35
CA GLU A 67 -1.94 -13.55 -15.31
C GLU A 67 -2.81 -14.77 -15.00
N GLU A 68 -2.17 -15.92 -14.81
CA GLU A 68 -2.90 -17.16 -14.59
C GLU A 68 -3.68 -17.15 -13.27
N ARG A 69 -3.13 -16.49 -12.24
CA ARG A 69 -3.85 -16.25 -11.00
C ARG A 69 -4.98 -15.24 -11.18
N ALA A 70 -4.75 -14.14 -11.89
CA ALA A 70 -5.76 -13.12 -12.13
C ALA A 70 -6.95 -13.69 -12.91
N ARG A 71 -6.67 -14.47 -13.97
CA ARG A 71 -7.65 -15.26 -14.73
C ARG A 71 -8.52 -16.12 -13.83
N GLN A 72 -7.92 -16.94 -12.96
CA GLN A 72 -8.66 -17.81 -12.04
C GLN A 72 -9.54 -17.01 -11.06
N GLN A 73 -9.04 -15.88 -10.55
CA GLN A 73 -9.80 -15.01 -9.66
C GLN A 73 -10.98 -14.35 -10.37
N PHE A 74 -10.78 -13.84 -11.58
CA PHE A 74 -11.84 -13.20 -12.35
C PHE A 74 -12.89 -14.20 -12.82
N GLU A 75 -12.52 -15.43 -13.18
CA GLU A 75 -13.48 -16.51 -13.46
C GLU A 75 -14.38 -16.77 -12.24
N ALA A 76 -13.79 -16.93 -11.05
CA ALA A 76 -14.57 -17.09 -9.82
C ALA A 76 -15.48 -15.89 -9.52
N TYR A 77 -15.03 -14.66 -9.79
CA TYR A 77 -15.87 -13.47 -9.61
C TYR A 77 -17.01 -13.39 -10.63
N VAL A 78 -16.77 -13.73 -11.89
CA VAL A 78 -17.83 -13.81 -12.92
C VAL A 78 -18.91 -14.79 -12.48
N ASP A 79 -18.52 -15.99 -12.04
CA ASP A 79 -19.47 -17.00 -11.57
C ASP A 79 -20.25 -16.52 -10.35
N TYR A 80 -19.57 -15.90 -9.37
CA TYR A 80 -20.22 -15.32 -8.19
C TYR A 80 -21.22 -14.22 -8.54
N PHE A 81 -20.85 -13.28 -9.42
CA PHE A 81 -21.72 -12.16 -9.78
C PHE A 81 -22.91 -12.61 -10.63
N ARG A 82 -22.69 -13.58 -11.53
CA ARG A 82 -23.78 -14.21 -12.28
C ARG A 82 -24.78 -14.87 -11.33
N ALA A 83 -24.30 -15.69 -10.40
CA ALA A 83 -25.15 -16.37 -9.41
C ALA A 83 -25.90 -15.38 -8.48
N SER A 84 -25.31 -14.19 -8.26
CA SER A 84 -25.89 -13.15 -7.41
C SER A 84 -26.78 -12.14 -8.17
N GLY A 85 -27.02 -12.33 -9.47
CA GLY A 85 -27.82 -11.40 -10.30
C GLY A 85 -27.17 -10.02 -10.49
N ARG A 86 -25.84 -9.93 -10.39
CA ARG A 86 -25.07 -8.68 -10.46
C ARG A 86 -24.46 -8.47 -11.84
N GLU A 87 -25.34 -8.29 -12.84
CA GLU A 87 -24.98 -8.23 -14.26
C GLU A 87 -23.90 -7.19 -14.60
N ARG A 88 -23.90 -6.03 -13.93
CA ARG A 88 -22.92 -4.97 -14.18
C ARG A 88 -21.51 -5.37 -13.76
N GLU A 89 -21.37 -6.04 -12.62
CA GLU A 89 -20.08 -6.57 -12.19
C GLU A 89 -19.65 -7.75 -13.03
N GLU A 90 -20.57 -8.66 -13.33
CA GLU A 90 -20.28 -9.78 -14.24
C GLU A 90 -19.72 -9.28 -15.58
N ALA A 91 -20.38 -8.30 -16.20
CA ALA A 91 -19.93 -7.73 -17.47
C ALA A 91 -18.55 -7.05 -17.36
N LEU A 92 -18.30 -6.33 -16.26
CA LEU A 92 -17.00 -5.70 -16.01
C LEU A 92 -15.87 -6.73 -15.94
N PHE A 93 -16.03 -7.76 -15.10
CA PHE A 93 -15.02 -8.80 -14.93
C PHE A 93 -14.87 -9.66 -16.20
N SER A 94 -15.97 -9.95 -16.90
CA SER A 94 -15.93 -10.69 -18.16
C SER A 94 -15.18 -9.94 -19.26
N ALA A 95 -15.34 -8.61 -19.34
CA ALA A 95 -14.61 -7.79 -20.30
C ALA A 95 -13.10 -7.82 -20.02
N ILE A 96 -12.70 -7.69 -18.75
CA ILE A 96 -11.29 -7.75 -18.34
C ILE A 96 -10.70 -9.13 -18.60
N LEU A 97 -11.44 -10.21 -18.32
CA LEU A 97 -11.00 -11.59 -18.52
C LEU A 97 -10.57 -11.90 -19.98
N VAL A 98 -11.11 -11.18 -20.97
CA VAL A 98 -10.66 -11.29 -22.37
C VAL A 98 -9.22 -10.82 -22.53
N ASP A 99 -8.87 -9.70 -21.90
CA ASP A 99 -7.52 -9.15 -21.92
C ASP A 99 -6.56 -10.08 -21.17
N GLU A 100 -6.92 -10.55 -19.96
CA GLU A 100 -6.10 -11.48 -19.16
C GLU A 100 -5.75 -12.76 -19.93
N ARG A 101 -6.69 -13.31 -20.70
CA ARG A 101 -6.44 -14.51 -21.51
C ARG A 101 -5.42 -14.25 -22.61
N ARG A 102 -5.47 -13.07 -23.24
CA ARG A 102 -4.47 -12.64 -24.22
C ARG A 102 -3.12 -12.42 -23.55
N HIS A 103 -3.12 -11.84 -22.36
CA HIS A 103 -1.93 -11.61 -21.55
C HIS A 103 -1.25 -12.92 -21.15
N GLY A 104 -2.00 -13.88 -20.62
CA GLY A 104 -1.51 -15.22 -20.31
C GLY A 104 -0.93 -15.94 -21.53
N ALA A 105 -1.60 -15.84 -22.69
CA ALA A 105 -1.14 -16.46 -23.92
C ALA A 105 0.17 -15.82 -24.45
N TYR A 106 0.25 -14.48 -24.54
CA TYR A 106 1.46 -13.84 -25.08
C TYR A 106 2.65 -14.00 -24.12
N THR A 107 2.44 -13.87 -22.81
CA THR A 107 3.52 -14.00 -21.82
C THR A 107 4.10 -15.41 -21.86
N ARG A 108 3.24 -16.43 -22.06
CA ARG A 108 3.67 -17.80 -22.25
C ARG A 108 4.52 -17.97 -23.51
N ALA A 109 4.04 -17.46 -24.64
CA ALA A 109 4.75 -17.57 -25.92
C ALA A 109 6.13 -16.90 -25.86
N LEU A 110 6.23 -15.69 -25.30
CA LEU A 110 7.51 -14.99 -25.14
C LEU A 110 8.45 -15.70 -24.17
N LEU A 111 7.91 -16.31 -23.11
CA LEU A 111 8.70 -17.10 -22.17
C LEU A 111 9.28 -18.35 -22.84
N GLU A 112 8.51 -19.03 -23.68
CA GLU A 112 8.95 -20.18 -24.47
C GLU A 112 10.02 -19.78 -25.50
N GLU A 113 9.83 -18.67 -26.21
CA GLU A 113 10.81 -18.09 -27.13
C GLU A 113 12.15 -17.81 -26.44
N LEU A 114 12.13 -17.14 -25.29
CA LEU A 114 13.35 -16.76 -24.56
C LEU A 114 14.05 -17.92 -23.86
N ALA A 115 13.28 -18.90 -23.38
CA ALA A 115 13.85 -20.05 -22.69
C ALA A 115 14.44 -21.08 -23.65
N GLY A 116 13.92 -21.18 -24.88
CA GLY A 116 14.37 -22.11 -25.93
C GLY A 116 14.07 -23.60 -25.66
N ASP A 117 13.85 -23.98 -24.39
CA ASP A 117 13.53 -25.34 -23.95
C ASP A 117 12.37 -25.34 -22.94
N PRO A 118 11.34 -26.20 -23.13
CA PRO A 118 10.29 -26.44 -22.13
C PRO A 118 10.80 -26.74 -20.71
N ALA A 119 11.96 -27.37 -20.53
CA ALA A 119 12.51 -27.62 -19.20
C ALA A 119 12.94 -26.33 -18.49
N GLU A 120 13.55 -25.38 -19.22
CA GLU A 120 13.91 -24.07 -18.71
C GLU A 120 12.68 -23.22 -18.37
N VAL A 121 11.63 -23.28 -19.19
CA VAL A 121 10.33 -22.65 -18.88
C VAL A 121 9.79 -23.15 -17.54
N ARG A 122 9.74 -24.47 -17.34
CA ARG A 122 9.27 -25.06 -16.08
C ARG A 122 10.14 -24.64 -14.89
N ARG A 123 11.46 -24.55 -15.06
CA ARG A 123 12.40 -24.11 -14.01
C ARG A 123 12.16 -22.65 -13.65
N ALA A 124 12.00 -21.76 -14.64
CA ALA A 124 11.71 -20.34 -14.43
C ALA A 124 10.39 -20.15 -13.67
N LEU A 125 9.32 -20.81 -14.12
CA LEU A 125 8.02 -20.78 -13.44
C LEU A 125 8.13 -21.25 -11.98
N ARG A 126 8.75 -22.41 -11.73
CA ARG A 126 8.94 -22.93 -10.35
C ARG A 126 9.73 -21.98 -9.46
N ARG A 127 10.80 -21.38 -9.98
CA ARG A 127 11.64 -20.43 -9.24
C ARG A 127 10.83 -19.20 -8.84
N VAL A 128 10.10 -18.62 -9.78
CA VAL A 128 9.23 -17.47 -9.55
C VAL A 128 8.10 -17.79 -8.57
N THR A 129 7.41 -18.92 -8.72
CA THR A 129 6.33 -19.31 -7.79
C THR A 129 6.85 -19.43 -6.35
N ARG A 130 8.03 -20.02 -6.15
CA ARG A 130 8.66 -20.11 -4.82
C ARG A 130 9.05 -18.74 -4.28
N TRP A 131 9.61 -17.88 -5.14
CA TRP A 131 9.96 -16.51 -4.78
C TRP A 131 8.73 -15.69 -4.37
N GLU A 132 7.64 -15.77 -5.12
CA GLU A 132 6.38 -15.13 -4.78
C GLU A 132 5.83 -15.62 -3.44
N LEU A 133 5.88 -16.93 -3.19
CA LEU A 133 5.43 -17.52 -1.92
C LEU A 133 6.24 -16.95 -0.75
N GLY A 134 7.57 -16.87 -0.90
CA GLY A 134 8.45 -16.25 0.09
C GLY A 134 8.09 -14.78 0.34
N ARG A 135 7.76 -14.02 -0.71
CA ARG A 135 7.30 -12.63 -0.57
C ARG A 135 5.96 -12.52 0.16
N ARG A 136 4.99 -13.37 -0.18
CA ARG A 136 3.69 -13.39 0.50
C ARG A 136 3.87 -13.72 1.98
N TRP A 137 4.74 -14.67 2.30
CA TRP A 137 5.11 -15.00 3.68
C TRP A 137 5.71 -13.81 4.42
N LEU A 138 6.70 -13.11 3.84
CA LEU A 138 7.31 -11.93 4.45
C LEU A 138 6.29 -10.80 4.68
N ARG A 139 5.39 -10.55 3.71
CA ARG A 139 4.32 -9.55 3.87
C ARG A 139 3.33 -9.92 4.97
N ALA A 140 2.93 -11.20 5.05
CA ALA A 140 2.08 -11.69 6.13
C ALA A 140 2.78 -11.59 7.51
N GLY A 141 4.06 -11.93 7.56
CA GLY A 141 4.90 -11.78 8.75
C GLY A 141 4.99 -10.34 9.22
N ARG A 142 5.14 -9.37 8.32
CA ARG A 142 5.11 -7.93 8.66
C ARG A 142 3.78 -7.53 9.30
N ALA A 143 2.66 -7.94 8.72
CA ALA A 143 1.34 -7.63 9.28
C ALA A 143 1.12 -8.26 10.66
N LEU A 144 1.64 -9.48 10.88
CA LEU A 144 1.61 -10.13 12.19
C LEU A 144 2.51 -9.41 13.20
N ALA A 145 3.74 -9.08 12.81
CA ALA A 145 4.71 -8.39 13.65
C ALA A 145 4.19 -7.02 14.09
N GLU A 146 3.52 -6.28 13.20
CA GLU A 146 2.88 -5.00 13.54
C GLU A 146 1.83 -5.16 14.65
N ARG A 147 0.99 -6.20 14.56
CA ARG A 147 -0.01 -6.49 15.61
C ARG A 147 0.63 -6.89 16.93
N VAL A 148 1.64 -7.77 16.89
CA VAL A 148 2.36 -8.20 18.10
C VAL A 148 3.06 -7.01 18.75
N TYR A 149 3.68 -6.13 17.95
CA TYR A 149 4.31 -4.90 18.44
C TYR A 149 3.31 -3.98 19.13
N VAL A 150 2.14 -3.73 18.52
CA VAL A 150 1.08 -2.92 19.13
C VAL A 150 0.61 -3.53 20.46
N LEU A 151 0.36 -4.85 20.48
CA LEU A 151 -0.06 -5.55 21.69
C LEU A 151 1.01 -5.49 22.79
N ALA A 152 2.26 -5.80 22.47
CA ALA A 152 3.36 -5.74 23.42
C ALA A 152 3.55 -4.33 23.99
N THR A 153 3.48 -3.31 23.14
CA THR A 153 3.58 -1.90 23.54
C THR A 153 2.43 -1.52 24.47
N LEU A 154 1.20 -1.92 24.13
CA LEU A 154 0.03 -1.70 24.99
C LEU A 154 0.19 -2.37 26.36
N THR A 155 0.65 -3.62 26.39
CA THR A 155 0.91 -4.35 27.63
C THR A 155 1.91 -3.62 28.50
N VAL A 156 3.04 -3.16 27.94
CA VAL A 156 4.04 -2.38 28.69
C VAL A 156 3.41 -1.12 29.28
N TYR A 157 2.64 -0.36 28.51
CA TYR A 157 1.99 0.86 29.01
C TYR A 157 0.97 0.58 30.11
N VAL A 158 0.15 -0.46 29.98
CA VAL A 158 -0.84 -0.85 30.99
C VAL A 158 -0.15 -1.26 32.29
N LEU A 159 0.95 -2.01 32.22
CA LEU A 159 1.72 -2.42 33.39
C LEU A 159 2.50 -1.26 34.02
N ALA A 160 2.97 -0.30 33.23
CA ALA A 160 3.68 0.87 33.71
C ALA A 160 2.76 1.93 34.32
N ALA A 161 1.49 2.01 33.89
CA ALA A 161 0.50 2.97 34.36
C ALA A 161 0.31 3.00 35.90
N PRO A 162 0.12 1.86 36.61
CA PRO A 162 0.00 1.88 38.07
C PRO A 162 1.29 2.36 38.75
N LEU A 163 2.46 2.01 38.21
CA LEU A 163 3.74 2.49 38.73
C LEU A 163 3.86 4.02 38.57
N ALA A 164 3.50 4.56 37.41
CA ALA A 164 3.48 5.99 37.16
C ALA A 164 2.49 6.73 38.08
N LEU A 165 1.32 6.13 38.36
CA LEU A 165 0.35 6.67 39.30
C LEU A 165 0.90 6.67 40.74
N LEU A 166 1.52 5.57 41.17
CA LEU A 166 2.16 5.47 42.49
C LEU A 166 3.28 6.52 42.66
N VAL A 167 4.15 6.69 41.65
CA VAL A 167 5.20 7.72 41.67
C VAL A 167 4.59 9.12 41.78
N ARG A 168 3.49 9.39 41.06
CA ARG A 168 2.81 10.68 41.11
C ARG A 168 2.15 10.97 42.46
N VAL A 169 1.61 9.94 43.13
CA VAL A 169 1.05 10.06 44.47
C VAL A 169 2.15 10.21 45.53
N ALA A 170 3.23 9.44 45.41
CA ALA A 170 4.35 9.47 46.37
C ALA A 170 5.25 10.70 46.23
N ARG A 171 5.35 11.27 45.02
CA ARG A 171 6.04 12.52 44.72
C ARG A 171 5.05 13.48 44.06
N PRO A 172 4.13 14.08 44.83
CA PRO A 172 3.25 15.10 44.27
C PRO A 172 4.13 16.19 43.68
N ILE A 173 3.94 16.46 42.38
CA ILE A 173 4.68 17.48 41.65
C ILE A 173 4.46 18.79 42.40
N SER A 174 5.47 19.22 43.16
CA SER A 174 5.48 20.55 43.75
C SER A 174 5.48 21.53 42.58
N ARG A 175 4.50 22.44 42.54
CA ARG A 175 4.51 23.61 41.65
C ARG A 175 5.66 24.55 42.06
N GLY A 176 6.91 24.14 41.88
CA GLY A 176 8.00 25.06 41.66
C GLY A 176 7.94 25.38 40.17
N TRP A 177 7.58 26.57 39.70
CA TRP A 177 7.98 27.89 40.16
C TRP A 177 6.76 28.78 40.40
N ARG A 178 6.50 29.17 41.66
CA ARG A 178 5.78 30.40 41.98
C ARG A 178 6.59 31.14 43.03
N GLY A 179 7.07 32.33 42.66
CA GLY A 179 7.62 33.29 43.60
C GLY A 179 9.12 33.21 43.82
N VAL A 180 9.93 33.55 42.80
CA VAL A 180 11.07 34.42 43.11
C VAL A 180 10.46 35.80 43.32
N ALA A 181 10.07 36.11 44.55
CA ALA A 181 9.87 37.49 44.96
C ALA A 181 11.25 38.14 44.97
N LEU A 182 11.54 38.95 43.95
CA LEU A 182 12.72 39.80 43.96
C LEU A 182 12.58 40.79 45.13
N PRO A 183 13.45 40.75 46.16
CA PRO A 183 13.45 41.78 47.19
C PRO A 183 14.15 43.00 46.62
N GLY A 184 13.38 44.07 46.41
CA GLY A 184 13.91 45.44 46.38
C GLY A 184 14.70 45.84 45.13
N ALA A 185 14.01 46.43 44.16
CA ALA A 185 14.55 47.55 43.40
C ALA A 185 13.41 48.55 43.19
N GLY A 186 13.57 49.72 43.78
CA GLY A 186 12.49 50.68 44.05
C GLY A 186 11.74 51.20 42.83
N ALA A 187 10.49 51.56 43.08
CA ALA A 187 9.83 52.67 42.40
C ALA A 187 9.41 53.66 43.50
N PRO A 188 9.12 54.95 43.24
CA PRO A 188 9.43 55.77 42.06
C PRO A 188 10.00 57.16 42.44
N SER A 189 10.77 57.80 41.56
CA SER A 189 10.86 59.27 41.55
C SER A 189 10.15 59.79 40.30
N ARG A 190 9.02 60.45 40.55
CA ARG A 190 8.23 61.25 39.62
C ARG A 190 9.03 62.45 39.12
N THR A 191 9.00 62.67 37.80
CA THR A 191 8.85 63.98 37.10
C THR A 191 8.71 63.62 35.61
N ALA A 192 7.53 63.70 34.96
CA ALA A 192 6.91 64.91 34.42
C ALA A 192 7.96 65.80 33.72
N ALA A 193 7.84 66.28 32.48
CA ALA A 193 6.86 66.25 31.40
C ALA A 193 7.55 67.01 30.24
N LEU A 194 6.93 67.00 29.04
CA LEU A 194 7.21 67.94 27.93
C LEU A 194 8.58 67.67 27.22
N GLU A 195 8.79 67.82 25.92
CA GLU A 195 8.02 68.34 24.80
C GLU A 195 8.86 68.10 23.52
N ARG A 196 8.18 67.99 22.37
CA ARG A 196 8.56 68.51 21.03
C ARG A 196 9.87 68.08 20.34
N GLY A 197 9.70 67.52 19.13
CA GLY A 197 10.07 68.23 17.89
C GLY A 197 11.22 67.68 17.03
N GLY A 198 10.94 67.51 15.72
CA GLY A 198 11.89 67.49 14.58
C GLY A 198 12.72 66.20 14.42
N GLU A 199 12.92 65.60 13.25
CA GLU A 199 12.63 65.92 11.84
C GLU A 199 12.49 64.59 11.07
#